data_AF-A0A942F5K3-F1
#
_entry.id   AF-A0A942F5K3-F1
#
_cell.length_a   1.000
_cell.length_b   1.000
_cell.length_c   1.000
_cell.angle_alpha   90.00
_cell.angle_beta   90.00
_cell.angle_gamma   90.00
#
_symmetry.space_group_name_H-M   'P 1'
#
loop_
_entity.id
_entity.type
_entity.pdbx_description
1 polymer ?
#
loop_
_entity_poly.entity_id
_entity_poly.type
_entity_poly.pdbx_seq_one_letter_code
_entity_poly.pdbx_strand_id
1 'polypeptide(L)'
;MLKQARKPIKWVSSAKRDLDAMPEDVKDVFGHAIDLAQAGGKHQDAKAMTGFGSAGVLEVVEDHQGDTYRAVYTVKFAGWVYVLHCFQKKSKSGIATPKPDMDLINIRLKAAKQDFEVWLAQQGVRK
;
A
#
# COMPACT_ATOMS: atom_id res chain seq x y z
N MET A 1 22.60 -1.47 16.81
CA MET A 1 21.19 -1.70 16.41
C MET A 1 21.12 -2.93 15.53
N LEU A 2 20.36 -3.95 15.91
CA LEU A 2 20.13 -5.10 15.03
C LEU A 2 19.36 -4.60 13.79
N LYS A 3 19.95 -4.79 12.61
CA LYS A 3 19.31 -4.43 11.34
C LYS A 3 18.07 -5.31 11.19
N GLN A 4 16.88 -4.75 11.40
CA GLN A 4 15.64 -5.51 11.26
C GLN A 4 15.55 -6.00 9.82
N ALA A 5 15.32 -7.30 9.62
CA ALA A 5 15.20 -7.86 8.29
C ALA A 5 14.02 -7.19 7.57
N ARG A 6 14.26 -6.70 6.35
CA ARG A 6 13.25 -5.99 5.57
C ARG A 6 12.06 -6.92 5.29
N LYS A 7 10.85 -6.45 5.58
CA LYS A 7 9.63 -7.19 5.26
C LYS A 7 9.53 -7.34 3.73
N PRO A 8 9.31 -8.55 3.19
CA PRO A 8 8.98 -8.72 1.78
C PRO A 8 7.66 -8.01 1.41
N ILE A 9 7.53 -7.66 0.12
CA ILE A 9 6.32 -7.04 -0.44
C ILE A 9 5.41 -8.10 -1.04
N LYS A 10 4.10 -7.95 -0.82
CA LYS A 10 3.06 -8.60 -1.62
C LYS A 10 2.27 -7.55 -2.39
N TRP A 11 2.28 -7.68 -3.72
CA TRP A 11 1.49 -6.84 -4.61
C TRP A 11 0.10 -7.46 -4.78
N VAL A 12 -0.94 -6.70 -4.48
CA VAL A 12 -2.32 -7.20 -4.62
C VAL A 12 -2.83 -6.90 -6.01
N SER A 13 -3.20 -7.95 -6.75
CA SER A 13 -3.79 -7.83 -8.08
C SER A 13 -2.92 -6.97 -9.01
N SER A 14 -3.48 -5.95 -9.67
CA SER A 14 -2.78 -5.11 -10.64
C SER A 14 -1.84 -4.07 -10.05
N ALA A 15 -1.75 -3.92 -8.72
CA ALA A 15 -1.07 -2.79 -8.08
C ALA A 15 0.37 -2.56 -8.59
N LYS A 16 1.16 -3.63 -8.81
CA LYS A 16 2.52 -3.51 -9.35
C LYS A 16 2.53 -2.97 -10.77
N ARG A 17 1.71 -3.54 -11.65
CA ARG A 17 1.58 -3.12 -13.04
C ARG A 17 1.11 -1.67 -13.14
N ASP A 18 0.18 -1.27 -12.27
CA ASP A 18 -0.36 0.09 -12.26
C ASP A 18 0.70 1.09 -11.78
N LEU A 19 1.55 0.73 -10.80
CA LEU A 19 2.74 1.52 -10.42
C LEU A 19 3.75 1.62 -11.56
N ASP A 20 4.04 0.51 -12.26
CA ASP A 20 5.04 0.49 -13.34
C ASP A 20 4.66 1.38 -14.52
N ALA A 21 3.37 1.64 -14.70
CA ALA A 21 2.84 2.54 -15.73
C ALA A 21 2.89 4.03 -15.35
N MET A 22 3.30 4.38 -14.12
CA MET A 22 3.38 5.77 -13.65
C MET A 22 4.67 6.47 -14.12
N PRO A 23 4.69 7.82 -14.11
CA PRO A 23 5.91 8.60 -14.32
C PRO A 23 7.04 8.21 -13.37
N GLU A 24 8.30 8.39 -13.78
CA GLU A 24 9.47 7.98 -13.00
C GLU A 24 9.50 8.66 -11.62
N ASP A 25 9.31 9.98 -11.57
CA ASP A 25 9.32 10.74 -10.31
C ASP A 25 8.25 10.23 -9.31
N VAL A 26 7.08 9.81 -9.82
CA VAL A 26 6.01 9.22 -8.99
C VAL A 26 6.43 7.86 -8.46
N LYS A 27 7.07 7.03 -9.30
CA LYS A 27 7.59 5.71 -8.89
C LYS A 27 8.69 5.84 -7.84
N ASP A 28 9.55 6.85 -7.94
CA ASP A 28 10.62 7.11 -6.97
C ASP A 28 10.06 7.42 -5.59
N VAL A 29 9.07 8.33 -5.50
CA VAL A 29 8.43 8.68 -4.23
C VAL A 29 7.70 7.47 -3.62
N PHE A 30 6.89 6.77 -4.41
CA PHE A 30 6.15 5.61 -3.91
C PHE A 30 7.07 4.44 -3.56
N GLY A 31 8.11 4.21 -4.35
CA GLY A 31 9.15 3.22 -4.12
C GLY A 31 9.87 3.48 -2.81
N HIS A 32 10.33 4.72 -2.57
CA HIS A 32 10.98 5.11 -1.32
C HIS A 32 10.05 4.94 -0.11
N ALA A 33 8.77 5.30 -0.23
CA ALA A 33 7.84 5.12 0.87
C ALA A 33 7.59 3.65 1.23
N ILE A 34 7.48 2.79 0.21
CA ILE A 34 7.34 1.33 0.39
C ILE A 34 8.65 0.75 0.96
N ASP A 35 9.81 1.20 0.48
CA ASP A 35 11.14 0.82 0.98
C ASP A 35 11.27 1.06 2.49
N LEU A 36 10.93 2.28 2.93
CA LEU A 36 10.89 2.63 4.35
C LEU A 36 9.92 1.73 5.13
N ALA A 37 8.73 1.45 4.58
CA ALA A 37 7.76 0.55 5.21
C ALA A 37 8.29 -0.88 5.37
N GLN A 38 9.06 -1.38 4.40
CA GLN A 38 9.73 -2.69 4.51
C GLN A 38 10.77 -2.70 5.63
N ALA A 39 11.47 -1.59 5.84
CA ALA A 39 12.45 -1.42 6.92
C ALA A 39 11.81 -1.15 8.30
N GLY A 40 10.48 -1.14 8.41
CA GLY A 40 9.77 -0.81 9.64
C GLY A 40 9.63 0.70 9.91
N GLY A 41 10.13 1.53 9.00
CA GLY A 41 9.95 2.97 9.02
C GLY A 41 8.63 3.41 8.40
N LYS A 42 8.46 4.73 8.30
CA LYS A 42 7.28 5.36 7.71
C LYS A 42 7.73 6.61 6.95
N HIS A 43 7.34 6.73 5.69
CA HIS A 43 7.56 7.95 4.91
C HIS A 43 6.87 9.14 5.57
N GLN A 44 7.48 10.33 5.52
CA GLN A 44 6.93 11.53 6.13
C GLN A 44 5.51 11.86 5.62
N ASP A 45 5.28 11.63 4.32
CA ASP A 45 4.01 11.90 3.65
C ASP A 45 3.00 10.76 3.74
N ALA A 46 3.36 9.64 4.36
CA ALA A 46 2.45 8.52 4.55
C ALA A 46 1.36 8.88 5.58
N LYS A 47 0.10 8.88 5.17
CA LYS A 47 -1.05 9.24 6.00
C LYS A 47 -1.95 8.03 6.21
N ALA A 48 -2.51 7.91 7.41
CA ALA A 48 -3.48 6.86 7.69
C ALA A 48 -4.81 7.21 7.01
N MET A 49 -5.35 6.26 6.25
CA MET A 49 -6.68 6.41 5.64
C MET A 49 -7.77 6.10 6.66
N THR A 50 -8.84 6.90 6.65
CA THR A 50 -10.06 6.63 7.42
C THR A 50 -10.95 5.61 6.69
N GLY A 51 -11.89 5.01 7.42
CA GLY A 51 -12.84 4.03 6.84
C GLY A 51 -12.34 2.58 6.78
N PHE A 52 -11.10 2.30 7.20
CA PHE A 52 -10.51 0.95 7.23
C PHE A 52 -10.41 0.34 8.64
N GLY A 53 -11.10 0.93 9.63
CA GLY A 53 -11.13 0.45 11.01
C GLY A 53 -9.73 0.16 11.59
N SER A 54 -9.60 -1.00 12.23
CA SER A 54 -8.34 -1.47 12.80
C SER A 54 -7.39 -2.09 11.77
N ALA A 55 -7.64 -2.03 10.46
CA ALA A 55 -6.77 -2.61 9.42
C ALA A 55 -5.60 -1.71 9.00
N GLY A 56 -5.59 -0.43 9.43
CA GLY A 56 -4.42 0.45 9.36
C GLY A 56 -3.81 0.57 7.96
N VAL A 57 -4.59 1.14 7.06
CA VAL A 57 -4.20 1.41 5.68
C VAL A 57 -3.51 2.76 5.62
N LEU A 58 -2.38 2.82 4.93
CA LEU A 58 -1.60 4.03 4.69
C LEU A 58 -1.70 4.41 3.21
N GLU A 59 -1.73 5.71 2.94
CA GLU A 59 -1.58 6.26 1.60
C GLU A 59 -0.40 7.24 1.54
N VAL A 60 0.24 7.29 0.37
CA VAL A 60 1.18 8.34 -0.03
C VAL A 60 0.62 8.97 -1.30
N VAL A 61 0.72 10.29 -1.40
CA VAL A 61 0.17 11.09 -2.49
C VAL A 61 1.33 11.81 -3.16
N GLU A 62 1.37 11.81 -4.49
CA GLU A 62 2.36 12.54 -5.28
C GLU A 62 1.67 13.22 -6.46
N ASP A 63 2.01 14.49 -6.71
CA ASP A 63 1.46 15.26 -7.82
C ASP A 63 2.49 15.35 -8.95
N HIS A 64 2.07 15.07 -10.18
CA HIS A 64 2.94 15.14 -11.35
C HIS A 64 2.18 15.76 -12.53
N GLN A 65 2.70 16.85 -13.08
CA GLN A 65 2.15 17.56 -14.25
C GLN A 65 0.63 17.87 -14.16
N GLY A 66 0.15 18.22 -12.96
CA GLY A 66 -1.27 18.55 -12.73
C GLY A 66 -2.19 17.34 -12.53
N ASP A 67 -1.62 16.15 -12.42
CA ASP A 67 -2.31 14.92 -12.05
C ASP A 67 -1.86 14.45 -10.67
N THR A 68 -2.80 13.95 -9.86
CA THR A 68 -2.52 13.43 -8.51
C THR A 68 -2.49 11.92 -8.53
N TYR A 69 -1.41 11.31 -8.06
CA TYR A 69 -1.21 9.89 -7.93
C TYR A 69 -1.27 9.47 -6.46
N ARG A 70 -1.65 8.23 -6.20
CA ARG A 70 -1.66 7.65 -4.86
C ARG A 70 -1.15 6.22 -4.86
N ALA A 71 -0.35 5.88 -3.86
CA ALA A 71 -0.02 4.51 -3.48
C ALA A 71 -0.61 4.18 -2.11
N VAL A 72 -1.29 3.05 -2.01
CA VAL A 72 -2.01 2.61 -0.83
C VAL A 72 -1.49 1.24 -0.40
N TYR A 73 -1.09 1.12 0.87
CA TYR A 73 -0.51 -0.10 1.41
C TYR A 73 -0.88 -0.32 2.89
N THR A 74 -0.67 -1.55 3.38
CA THR A 74 -0.80 -1.87 4.82
C THR A 74 0.41 -2.63 5.33
N VAL A 75 0.77 -2.35 6.57
CA VAL A 75 1.87 -2.99 7.31
C VAL A 75 1.37 -3.77 8.54
N LYS A 76 0.05 -3.87 8.72
CA LYS A 76 -0.57 -4.54 9.89
C LYS A 76 -0.43 -6.06 9.87
N PHE A 77 -0.24 -6.65 8.69
CA PHE A 77 0.01 -8.07 8.55
C PHE A 77 1.50 -8.33 8.81
N ALA A 78 1.80 -8.97 9.94
CA ALA A 78 3.18 -9.18 10.38
C ALA A 78 4.00 -9.93 9.31
N GLY A 79 5.26 -9.54 9.13
CA GLY A 79 6.16 -10.16 8.16
C GLY A 79 6.01 -9.68 6.71
N TRP A 80 5.00 -8.88 6.37
CA TRP A 80 4.76 -8.44 5.00
C TRP A 80 4.41 -6.95 4.89
N VAL A 81 4.67 -6.36 3.74
CA VAL A 81 4.04 -5.10 3.29
C VAL A 81 3.11 -5.44 2.13
N TYR A 82 1.82 -5.18 2.28
CA TYR A 82 0.86 -5.40 1.19
C TYR A 82 0.61 -4.08 0.48
N VAL A 83 0.97 -3.99 -0.80
CA VAL A 83 0.61 -2.86 -1.65
C VAL A 83 -0.73 -3.16 -2.29
N LEU A 84 -1.74 -2.38 -1.90
CA LEU A 84 -3.15 -2.62 -2.22
C LEU A 84 -3.52 -1.96 -3.55
N HIS A 85 -3.10 -0.72 -3.77
CA HIS A 85 -3.50 0.03 -4.96
C HIS A 85 -2.51 1.13 -5.29
N CYS A 86 -2.26 1.33 -6.58
CA CYS A 86 -1.50 2.44 -7.12
C CYS A 86 -2.34 3.03 -8.25
N PHE A 87 -2.73 4.30 -8.17
CA PHE A 87 -3.62 4.90 -9.16
C PHE A 87 -3.41 6.41 -9.33
N GLN A 88 -3.77 6.90 -10.50
CA GLN A 88 -4.00 8.31 -10.75
C GLN A 88 -5.44 8.66 -10.38
N LYS A 89 -5.62 9.66 -9.51
CA LYS A 89 -6.94 10.22 -9.20
C LYS A 89 -7.49 10.92 -10.45
N LYS A 90 -8.62 10.41 -10.97
CA LYS A 90 -9.25 10.96 -12.18
C LYS A 90 -9.89 12.34 -11.97
N SER A 91 -10.43 12.60 -10.78
CA SER A 91 -10.99 13.92 -10.48
C SER A 91 -9.89 14.90 -10.13
N LYS A 92 -9.83 16.03 -10.82
CA LYS A 92 -8.92 17.14 -10.49
C LYS A 92 -9.42 18.02 -9.34
N SER A 93 -10.65 17.81 -8.86
CA SER A 93 -11.24 18.55 -7.75
C SER A 93 -11.42 17.66 -6.50
N GLY A 94 -11.33 18.29 -5.32
CA GLY A 94 -11.49 17.64 -4.02
C GLY A 94 -10.27 16.84 -3.55
N ILE A 95 -10.12 16.72 -2.22
CA ILE A 95 -8.99 16.02 -1.58
C ILE A 95 -9.33 14.53 -1.32
N ALA A 96 -10.61 14.18 -1.34
CA ALA A 96 -11.07 12.81 -1.04
C ALA A 96 -10.69 11.82 -2.15
N THR A 97 -10.33 10.61 -1.74
CA THR A 97 -10.21 9.45 -2.64
C THR A 97 -11.59 9.11 -3.22
N PRO A 98 -11.73 8.96 -4.55
CA PRO A 98 -13.01 8.62 -5.17
C PRO A 98 -13.60 7.31 -4.60
N LYS A 99 -14.93 7.25 -4.51
CA LYS A 99 -15.63 6.07 -3.98
C LYS A 99 -15.25 4.75 -4.68
N PRO A 100 -15.10 4.68 -6.02
CA PRO A 100 -14.64 3.46 -6.69
C PRO A 100 -13.27 2.97 -6.22
N ASP A 101 -12.32 3.89 -5.99
CA ASP A 101 -10.99 3.55 -5.48
C ASP A 101 -11.06 3.08 -4.02
N MET A 102 -11.89 3.73 -3.19
CA MET A 102 -12.14 3.28 -1.81
C MET A 102 -12.72 1.86 -1.76
N ASP A 103 -13.66 1.54 -2.65
CA ASP A 103 -14.27 0.21 -2.73
C ASP A 103 -13.26 -0.84 -3.20
N LEU A 104 -12.44 -0.51 -4.20
CA LEU A 104 -11.38 -1.40 -4.67
C LEU A 104 -10.32 -1.65 -3.59
N ILE A 105 -9.91 -0.63 -2.83
CA ILE A 105 -8.98 -0.79 -1.72
C ILE A 105 -9.56 -1.73 -0.66
N ASN A 106 -10.86 -1.62 -0.33
CA ASN A 106 -11.52 -2.53 0.61
C ASN A 106 -11.52 -3.99 0.13
N ILE A 107 -11.85 -4.21 -1.15
CA ILE A 107 -11.81 -5.55 -1.77
C ILE A 107 -10.40 -6.14 -1.69
N ARG A 108 -9.39 -5.36 -2.06
CA ARG A 108 -7.99 -5.81 -2.06
C ARG A 108 -7.44 -6.01 -0.66
N LEU A 109 -7.87 -5.21 0.31
CA LEU A 109 -7.52 -5.39 1.72
C LEU A 109 -8.09 -6.70 2.29
N LYS A 110 -9.32 -7.05 1.92
CA LYS A 110 -9.92 -8.36 2.28
C LYS A 110 -9.12 -9.51 1.68
N ALA A 111 -8.69 -9.40 0.42
CA ALA A 111 -7.83 -10.41 -0.21
C ALA A 111 -6.46 -10.53 0.48
N ALA A 112 -5.83 -9.41 0.84
CA ALA A 112 -4.58 -9.39 1.60
C ALA A 112 -4.73 -10.07 2.98
N LYS A 113 -5.84 -9.81 3.68
CA LYS A 113 -6.15 -10.46 4.96
C LYS A 113 -6.27 -11.98 4.81
N GLN A 114 -7.00 -12.45 3.80
CA GLN A 114 -7.16 -13.88 3.54
C GLN A 114 -5.82 -14.56 3.23
N ASP A 115 -4.99 -13.95 2.38
CA ASP A 115 -3.66 -14.47 2.07
C ASP A 115 -2.76 -14.50 3.31
N PHE A 116 -2.83 -13.49 4.18
CA PHE A 116 -2.11 -13.47 5.45
C PHE A 116 -2.57 -14.58 6.41
N GLU A 117 -3.88 -14.81 6.54
CA GLU A 117 -4.42 -15.89 7.38
C GLU A 117 -3.98 -17.28 6.91
N VAL A 118 -3.94 -17.51 5.59
CA VAL A 118 -3.42 -18.75 5.01
C VAL A 118 -1.92 -18.91 5.33
N TRP A 119 -1.13 -17.85 5.17
CA TRP A 119 0.28 -17.87 5.53
C TRP A 119 0.48 -18.14 7.03
N LEU A 120 -0.32 -17.54 7.90
CA LEU A 120 -0.23 -17.71 9.35
C LEU A 120 -0.56 -19.15 9.76
N ALA A 121 -1.58 -19.76 9.15
CA ALA A 121 -1.92 -21.16 9.38
C ALA A 121 -0.77 -22.10 8.98
N GLN A 122 -0.10 -21.83 7.84
CA GLN A 122 1.06 -22.61 7.40
C GLN A 122 2.27 -22.49 8.33
N GLN A 123 2.45 -21.34 8.99
CA GLN A 123 3.50 -21.16 10.01
C GLN A 123 3.18 -21.94 11.29
N GLY A 124 1.89 -22.03 11.66
CA GLY A 124 1.44 -22.80 12.83
C GLY A 124 1.57 -24.31 12.65
N VAL A 125 1.45 -24.83 11.43
CA VAL A 125 1.63 -26.26 11.10
C VAL A 125 3.11 -26.67 11.08
N ARG A 126 4.04 -25.72 10.96
CA ARG A 126 5.49 -25.96 10.93
C ARG A 126 6.17 -25.91 12.31
N LYS A 127 5.39 -25.76 13.38
CA LYS A 127 5.86 -25.94 14.77
C LYS A 127 5.49 -27.32 15.25
#